data_AF-A0A1H8VPV9-F1
#
_entry.id   AF-A0A1H8VPV9-F1
#
_cell.length_a   1.000
_cell.length_b   1.000
_cell.length_c   1.000
_cell.angle_alpha   90.00
_cell.angle_beta   90.00
_cell.angle_gamma   90.00
#
_symmetry.space_group_name_H-M   'P 1'
#
loop_
_entity.id
_entity.type
_entity.pdbx_description
1 polymer ?
#
loop_
_entity_poly.entity_id
_entity_poly.type
_entity_poly.pdbx_seq_one_letter_code
_entity_poly.pdbx_strand_id
1 'polypeptide(L)'
;MSDAEAGTLDAVVIHSISRICRSIRDLDQTASRLADAGVELHIISEGMVLRPDDDDPYQTALFQLLGVFAELEANMAQQRTKEGLAARMENDEYHHGPAPLGFEKDDGFLIEGEHYHDVVSVLEMVHKDELSKRKAARRLETSRSTINRALDRSELYGI
;
A
#
# COMPACT_ATOMS: atom_id res chain seq x y z
N MET A 1 -6.77 13.96 24.23
CA MET A 1 -6.17 12.72 24.77
C MET A 1 -5.25 13.00 25.94
N SER A 2 -4.25 13.89 25.83
CA SER A 2 -3.40 14.30 26.97
C SER A 2 -4.21 14.68 28.21
N ASP A 3 -5.27 15.46 28.01
CA ASP A 3 -6.08 16.01 29.10
C ASP A 3 -7.00 14.95 29.74
N ALA A 4 -7.40 13.94 28.94
CA ALA A 4 -8.15 12.78 29.42
C ALA A 4 -7.25 11.85 30.24
N GLU A 5 -6.05 11.54 29.74
CA GLU A 5 -5.06 10.71 30.43
C GLU A 5 -4.52 11.38 31.71
N ALA A 6 -4.50 12.72 31.75
CA ALA A 6 -4.16 13.49 32.94
C ALA A 6 -5.30 13.56 33.98
N GLY A 7 -6.48 12.98 33.70
CA GLY A 7 -7.65 13.01 34.59
C GLY A 7 -8.26 14.41 34.76
N THR A 8 -8.04 15.31 33.79
CA THR A 8 -8.56 16.69 33.85
C THR A 8 -9.93 16.86 33.17
N LEU A 9 -10.44 15.80 32.56
CA LEU A 9 -11.72 15.76 31.85
C LEU A 9 -12.57 14.63 32.40
N ASP A 10 -13.83 14.92 32.73
CA ASP A 10 -14.80 13.91 33.12
C ASP A 10 -15.59 13.37 31.92
N ALA A 11 -15.75 14.19 30.87
CA ALA A 11 -16.51 13.84 29.68
C ALA A 11 -16.00 14.54 28.41
N VAL A 12 -16.16 13.85 27.28
CA VAL A 12 -15.97 14.35 25.91
C VAL A 12 -17.32 14.31 25.20
N VAL A 13 -17.78 15.45 24.71
CA VAL A 13 -19.04 15.57 23.97
C VAL A 13 -18.75 15.91 22.52
N ILE A 14 -19.29 15.09 21.61
CA ILE A 14 -19.15 15.28 20.18
C ILE A 14 -20.50 15.23 19.47
N HIS A 15 -20.59 15.96 18.37
CA HIS A 15 -21.84 16.03 17.59
C HIS A 15 -22.14 14.72 16.86
N SER A 16 -21.13 14.09 16.24
CA SER A 16 -21.27 12.83 15.49
C SER A 16 -19.96 12.05 15.44
N ILE A 17 -20.03 10.74 15.17
CA ILE A 17 -18.85 9.86 15.05
C ILE A 17 -17.84 10.40 14.02
N SER A 18 -18.33 10.94 12.90
CA SER A 18 -17.51 11.51 11.83
C SER A 18 -16.66 12.72 12.23
N ARG A 19 -16.87 13.30 13.42
CA ARG A 19 -16.06 14.41 13.96
C ARG A 19 -14.83 13.96 14.73
N ILE A 20 -14.83 12.72 15.20
CA ILE A 20 -13.76 12.19 16.05
C ILE A 20 -12.91 11.15 15.32
N CYS A 21 -13.51 10.39 14.40
CA CYS A 21 -12.86 9.22 13.81
C CYS A 21 -13.12 9.14 12.30
N ARG A 22 -12.08 8.73 11.55
CA ARG A 22 -12.15 8.49 10.10
C ARG A 22 -12.39 7.03 9.75
N SER A 23 -12.30 6.15 10.74
CA SER A 23 -12.59 4.73 10.63
C SER A 23 -13.28 4.23 11.90
N ILE A 24 -13.99 3.12 11.80
CA ILE A 24 -14.61 2.48 12.96
C ILE A 24 -13.55 1.98 13.94
N ARG A 25 -12.39 1.56 13.43
CA ARG A 25 -11.23 1.18 14.27
C ARG A 25 -10.71 2.34 15.10
N ASP A 26 -10.64 3.54 14.53
CA ASP A 26 -10.24 4.74 15.28
C ASP A 26 -11.27 5.05 16.38
N LEU A 27 -12.57 4.83 16.10
CA LEU A 27 -13.64 5.03 17.07
C LEU A 27 -13.49 4.06 18.24
N ASP A 28 -13.30 2.78 17.95
CA ASP A 28 -13.08 1.73 18.96
C ASP A 28 -11.86 2.02 19.84
N GLN A 29 -10.72 2.39 19.23
CA GLN A 29 -9.52 2.76 19.99
C GLN A 29 -9.71 4.03 20.82
N THR A 30 -10.40 5.04 20.27
CA THR A 30 -10.62 6.29 20.99
C THR A 30 -11.58 6.08 22.17
N ALA A 31 -12.67 5.34 21.95
CA ALA A 31 -13.62 4.97 22.98
C ALA A 31 -12.95 4.18 24.10
N SER A 32 -12.17 3.14 23.76
CA SER A 32 -11.45 2.31 24.73
C SER A 32 -10.49 3.14 25.58
N ARG A 33 -9.71 4.03 24.96
CA ARG A 33 -8.77 4.90 25.69
C ARG A 33 -9.46 5.91 26.61
N LEU A 34 -10.63 6.41 26.22
CA LEU A 34 -11.40 7.31 27.08
C LEU A 34 -12.00 6.55 28.26
N ALA A 35 -12.54 5.35 28.03
CA ALA A 35 -13.04 4.47 29.08
C ALA A 35 -11.94 4.08 30.08
N ASP A 36 -10.75 3.67 29.59
CA ASP A 36 -9.58 3.36 30.43
C ASP A 36 -9.13 4.55 31.28
N ALA A 37 -9.35 5.78 30.79
CA ALA A 37 -9.04 7.02 31.49
C ALA A 37 -10.17 7.50 32.43
N GLY A 38 -11.29 6.76 32.53
CA GLY A 38 -12.43 7.15 33.35
C GLY A 38 -13.23 8.33 32.77
N VAL A 39 -13.11 8.58 31.47
CA VAL A 39 -13.76 9.71 30.78
C VAL A 39 -14.96 9.24 29.98
N GLU A 40 -16.11 9.90 30.18
CA GLU A 40 -17.32 9.61 29.40
C GLU A 40 -17.18 10.11 27.96
N LEU A 41 -17.75 9.40 26.99
CA LEU A 41 -17.85 9.85 25.60
C LEU A 41 -19.32 9.95 25.18
N HIS A 42 -19.78 11.17 24.89
CA HIS A 42 -21.15 11.46 24.46
C HIS A 42 -21.17 11.79 22.98
N ILE A 43 -22.00 11.07 22.22
CA ILE A 43 -22.18 11.26 20.78
C ILE A 43 -23.65 11.59 20.49
N ILE A 44 -23.90 12.85 20.14
CA ILE A 44 -25.26 13.41 20.08
C ILE A 44 -26.09 12.81 18.94
N SER A 45 -25.57 12.79 17.71
CA SER A 45 -26.35 12.39 16.53
C SER A 45 -26.73 10.91 16.55
N GLU A 46 -25.87 10.08 17.11
CA GLU A 46 -26.04 8.63 17.25
C GLU A 46 -26.73 8.25 18.57
N GLY A 47 -26.99 9.23 19.45
CA GLY A 47 -27.64 8.99 20.75
C GLY A 47 -26.83 8.07 21.66
N MET A 48 -25.51 8.04 21.50
CA MET A 48 -24.63 7.10 22.16
C MET A 48 -23.92 7.78 23.32
N VAL A 49 -23.94 7.17 24.49
CA VAL A 49 -23.16 7.60 25.64
C VAL A 49 -22.33 6.41 26.07
N LEU A 50 -21.03 6.61 26.18
CA LEU A 50 -20.06 5.67 26.70
C LEU A 50 -19.69 6.14 28.10
N ARG A 51 -19.87 5.28 29.08
CA ARG A 51 -19.43 5.56 30.43
C ARG A 51 -18.44 4.48 30.88
N PRO A 52 -17.40 4.85 31.66
CA PRO A 52 -16.40 3.90 32.13
C PRO A 52 -16.97 2.73 32.94
N ASP A 53 -18.08 2.97 33.66
CA ASP A 53 -18.65 2.04 34.66
C ASP A 53 -20.09 1.56 34.32
N ASP A 54 -20.55 1.74 33.07
CA ASP A 54 -21.91 1.39 32.67
C ASP A 54 -21.94 0.07 31.90
N ASP A 55 -22.48 -0.97 32.54
CA ASP A 55 -22.67 -2.32 32.00
C ASP A 55 -23.91 -2.41 31.07
N ASP A 56 -24.18 -1.37 30.27
CA ASP A 56 -25.31 -1.38 29.34
C ASP A 56 -25.06 -2.45 28.25
N PRO A 57 -25.85 -3.55 28.22
CA PRO A 57 -25.66 -4.62 27.24
C PRO A 57 -25.88 -4.13 25.81
N TYR A 58 -26.68 -3.07 25.63
CA TYR A 58 -26.94 -2.48 24.32
C TYR A 58 -25.71 -1.74 23.79
N GLN A 59 -25.06 -0.93 24.64
CA GLN A 59 -23.81 -0.27 24.29
C GLN A 59 -22.73 -1.30 23.95
N THR A 60 -22.58 -2.31 24.80
CA THR A 60 -21.63 -3.41 24.58
C THR A 60 -21.87 -4.10 23.23
N ALA A 61 -23.12 -4.43 22.90
CA ALA A 61 -23.46 -5.04 21.61
C ALA A 61 -23.16 -4.12 20.41
N LEU A 62 -23.41 -2.81 20.55
CA LEU A 62 -23.10 -1.83 19.51
C LEU A 62 -21.59 -1.74 19.25
N PHE A 63 -20.75 -1.74 20.29
CA PHE A 63 -19.29 -1.79 20.13
C PHE A 63 -18.80 -3.05 19.47
N GLN A 64 -19.31 -4.22 19.90
CA GLN A 64 -18.96 -5.49 19.28
C GLN A 64 -19.31 -5.48 17.78
N LEU A 65 -20.49 -4.97 17.43
CA LEU A 65 -20.91 -4.85 16.03
C LEU A 65 -20.02 -3.89 15.23
N LEU A 66 -19.67 -2.74 15.80
CA LEU A 66 -18.71 -1.80 15.21
C LEU A 66 -17.34 -2.45 14.99
N GLY A 67 -16.83 -3.19 15.98
CA GLY A 67 -15.59 -3.95 15.88
C GLY A 67 -15.61 -4.95 14.71
N VAL A 68 -16.70 -5.71 14.56
CA VAL A 68 -16.91 -6.64 13.43
C VAL A 68 -16.88 -5.91 12.09
N PHE A 69 -17.53 -4.74 11.98
CA PHE A 69 -17.47 -3.95 10.75
C PHE A 69 -16.07 -3.41 10.46
N ALA A 70 -15.32 -2.99 11.48
CA ALA A 70 -13.94 -2.53 11.32
C ALA A 70 -13.03 -3.65 10.78
N GLU A 71 -13.19 -4.87 11.30
CA GLU A 71 -12.47 -6.04 10.81
C GLU A 71 -12.86 -6.41 9.38
N LEU A 72 -14.16 -6.36 9.07
CA LEU A 72 -14.68 -6.60 7.73
C LEU A 72 -14.11 -5.61 6.71
N GLU A 73 -14.10 -4.31 7.01
CA GLU A 73 -13.52 -3.28 6.14
C GLU A 73 -12.02 -3.52 5.89
N ALA A 74 -11.27 -3.85 6.94
CA ALA A 74 -9.84 -4.15 6.84
C ALA A 74 -9.59 -5.37 5.94
N ASN A 75 -10.38 -6.43 6.12
CA ASN A 75 -10.30 -7.64 5.31
C ASN A 75 -10.66 -7.36 3.84
N MET A 76 -11.71 -6.57 3.57
CA MET A 76 -12.08 -6.17 2.21
C MET A 76 -11.01 -5.31 1.53
N ALA A 77 -10.35 -4.41 2.25
CA ALA A 77 -9.24 -3.62 1.72
C ALA A 77 -8.03 -4.50 1.35
N GLN A 78 -7.68 -5.45 2.22
CA GLN A 78 -6.63 -6.43 1.93
C GLN A 78 -7.00 -7.31 0.73
N GLN A 79 -8.24 -7.77 0.65
CA GLN A 79 -8.72 -8.59 -0.45
C GLN A 79 -8.64 -7.85 -1.78
N ARG A 80 -9.11 -6.60 -1.86
CA ARG A 80 -8.98 -5.77 -3.07
C ARG A 80 -7.53 -5.58 -3.51
N THR A 81 -6.62 -5.42 -2.57
CA THR A 81 -5.18 -5.30 -2.87
C THR A 81 -4.64 -6.60 -3.45
N LYS A 82 -5.03 -7.76 -2.89
CA LYS A 82 -4.65 -9.08 -3.41
C LYS A 82 -5.22 -9.33 -4.81
N GLU A 83 -6.49 -8.99 -5.03
CA GLU A 83 -7.15 -9.09 -6.34
C GLU A 83 -6.46 -8.19 -7.38
N GLY A 84 -6.14 -6.95 -7.01
CA GLY A 84 -5.39 -6.03 -7.88
C GLY A 84 -3.97 -6.52 -8.20
N LEU A 85 -3.30 -7.16 -7.23
CA LEU A 85 -1.99 -7.78 -7.47
C LEU A 85 -2.12 -9.00 -8.37
N ALA A 86 -3.10 -9.88 -8.14
CA ALA A 86 -3.35 -11.06 -8.95
C ALA A 86 -3.64 -10.68 -10.41
N ALA A 87 -4.50 -9.68 -10.64
CA ALA A 87 -4.79 -9.16 -11.96
C ALA A 87 -3.54 -8.61 -12.68
N ARG A 88 -2.59 -8.01 -11.94
CA ARG A 88 -1.30 -7.57 -12.49
C ARG A 88 -0.36 -8.73 -12.79
N MET A 89 -0.37 -9.79 -11.98
CA MET A 89 0.46 -10.98 -12.20
C MET A 89 -0.04 -11.84 -13.36
N GLU A 90 -1.34 -11.81 -13.65
CA GLU A 90 -1.93 -12.48 -14.83
C GLU A 90 -1.72 -11.69 -16.14
N ASN A 91 -1.30 -10.42 -16.06
CA ASN A 91 -1.01 -9.63 -17.24
C ASN A 91 0.47 -9.78 -17.63
N ASP A 92 0.72 -10.54 -18.70
CA ASP A 92 2.08 -10.80 -19.22
C ASP A 92 2.83 -9.53 -19.67
N GLU A 93 2.11 -8.45 -20.02
CA GLU A 93 2.70 -7.16 -20.40
C GLU A 93 3.03 -6.28 -19.18
N TYR A 94 2.53 -6.62 -17.99
CA TYR A 94 2.80 -5.87 -16.77
C TYR A 94 4.15 -6.29 -16.19
N HIS A 95 5.10 -5.36 -16.15
CA HIS A 95 6.42 -5.65 -15.63
C HIS A 95 6.54 -5.28 -14.15
N HIS A 96 6.93 -6.24 -13.32
CA HIS A 96 7.28 -6.00 -11.93
C HIS A 96 8.74 -5.49 -11.77
N GLY A 97 9.05 -4.81 -10.65
CA GLY A 97 10.42 -4.39 -10.30
C GLY A 97 10.96 -3.20 -11.12
N PRO A 98 12.29 -3.03 -11.23
CA PRO A 98 12.90 -1.98 -12.07
C PRO A 98 12.74 -2.26 -13.58
N ALA A 99 12.78 -1.22 -14.40
CA ALA A 99 12.78 -1.36 -15.86
C ALA A 99 14.06 -2.08 -16.34
N PRO A 100 13.96 -2.97 -17.35
CA PRO A 100 15.13 -3.51 -18.05
C PRO A 100 15.97 -2.41 -18.72
N LEU A 101 17.21 -2.72 -19.08
CA LEU A 101 18.13 -1.75 -19.68
C LEU A 101 17.54 -1.16 -20.97
N GLY A 102 17.55 0.17 -21.12
CA GLY A 102 17.02 0.84 -22.30
C GLY A 102 15.49 0.99 -22.32
N PHE A 103 14.78 0.47 -21.32
CA PHE A 103 13.35 0.69 -21.13
C PHE A 103 13.06 1.62 -19.96
N GLU A 104 11.91 2.27 -20.00
CA GLU A 104 11.29 2.99 -18.90
C GLU A 104 9.95 2.34 -18.55
N LYS A 105 9.31 2.82 -17.47
CA LYS A 105 8.00 2.32 -17.04
C LYS A 105 6.97 3.43 -17.03
N ASP A 106 5.85 3.18 -17.71
CA ASP A 106 4.62 3.97 -17.58
C ASP A 106 3.52 3.06 -17.01
N ASP A 107 3.04 3.41 -15.82
CA ASP A 107 2.07 2.63 -15.02
C ASP A 107 2.34 1.10 -14.94
N GLY A 108 3.61 0.69 -14.97
CA GLY A 108 4.04 -0.71 -14.91
C GLY A 108 4.25 -1.40 -16.27
N PHE A 109 3.88 -0.74 -17.36
CA PHE A 109 4.14 -1.18 -18.73
C PHE A 109 5.49 -0.65 -19.21
N LEU A 110 6.21 -1.43 -20.01
CA LEU A 110 7.48 -1.00 -20.58
C LEU A 110 7.25 -0.10 -21.78
N ILE A 111 7.96 1.02 -21.77
CA ILE A 111 8.09 1.91 -22.92
C ILE A 111 9.57 2.03 -23.29
N GLU A 112 9.85 2.25 -24.57
CA GLU A 112 11.21 2.46 -25.05
C GLU A 112 11.76 3.77 -24.46
N GLY A 113 12.89 3.68 -23.75
CA GLY A 113 13.56 4.85 -23.19
C GLY A 113 14.43 5.58 -24.21
N GLU A 114 14.99 6.72 -23.83
CA GLU A 114 15.77 7.60 -24.72
C GLU A 114 16.90 6.86 -25.47
N HIS A 115 17.58 5.92 -24.80
CA HIS A 115 18.73 5.18 -25.36
C HIS A 115 18.39 3.76 -25.82
N TYR A 116 17.11 3.43 -26.03
CA TYR A 116 16.67 2.08 -26.36
C TYR A 116 17.39 1.51 -27.60
N HIS A 117 17.40 2.24 -28.72
CA HIS A 117 18.00 1.77 -29.96
C HIS A 117 19.51 1.57 -29.86
N ASP A 118 20.22 2.40 -29.09
CA ASP A 118 21.65 2.24 -28.83
C ASP A 118 21.92 0.96 -28.03
N VAL A 119 21.07 0.67 -27.03
CA VAL A 119 21.13 -0.56 -26.24
C VAL A 119 20.92 -1.78 -27.14
N VAL A 120 19.86 -1.79 -27.96
CA VAL A 120 19.57 -2.91 -28.89
C VAL A 120 20.74 -3.14 -29.84
N SER A 121 21.26 -2.08 -30.46
CA SER A 121 22.41 -2.16 -31.38
C SER A 121 23.64 -2.77 -30.72
N VAL A 122 23.93 -2.39 -29.47
CA VAL A 122 25.07 -2.94 -28.73
C VAL A 122 24.83 -4.39 -28.32
N LEU A 123 23.61 -4.76 -27.92
CA LEU A 123 23.26 -6.14 -27.57
C LEU A 123 23.32 -7.04 -28.81
N GLU A 124 22.86 -6.57 -29.96
CA GLU A 124 22.92 -7.29 -31.24
C GLU A 124 24.37 -7.59 -31.65
N MET A 125 25.27 -6.60 -31.56
CA MET A 125 26.71 -6.82 -31.81
C MET A 125 27.31 -7.86 -30.85
N VAL A 126 26.83 -7.93 -29.61
CA VAL A 126 27.26 -8.97 -28.66
C VAL A 126 26.69 -10.33 -29.03
N HIS A 127 25.43 -10.39 -29.46
CA HIS A 127 24.77 -11.62 -29.89
C HIS A 127 25.43 -12.22 -31.14
N LYS A 128 25.91 -11.38 -32.05
CA LYS A 128 26.65 -11.76 -33.26
C LYS A 128 28.15 -12.01 -33.02
N ASP A 129 28.58 -12.06 -31.76
CA ASP A 129 30.00 -12.21 -31.35
C ASP A 129 30.96 -11.12 -31.88
N GLU A 130 30.44 -10.00 -32.40
CA GLU A 130 31.23 -8.86 -32.90
C GLU A 130 31.75 -7.98 -31.75
N LEU A 131 31.11 -8.04 -30.58
CA LEU A 131 31.46 -7.24 -29.41
C LEU A 131 31.46 -8.08 -28.12
N SER A 132 32.57 -8.03 -27.36
CA SER A 132 32.59 -8.69 -26.05
C SER A 132 31.61 -8.03 -25.06
N LYS A 133 30.96 -8.85 -24.21
CA LYS A 133 30.08 -8.41 -23.11
C LYS A 133 30.72 -7.34 -22.20
N ARG A 134 32.05 -7.40 -21.99
CA ARG A 134 32.79 -6.39 -21.20
C ARG A 134 32.86 -5.03 -21.89
N LYS A 135 33.05 -5.02 -23.21
CA LYS A 135 33.11 -3.80 -24.01
C LYS A 135 31.71 -3.18 -24.17
N ALA A 136 30.68 -4.01 -24.31
CA ALA A 136 29.28 -3.59 -24.26
C ALA A 136 28.91 -2.90 -22.95
N ALA A 137 29.22 -3.53 -21.81
CA ALA A 137 28.97 -2.95 -20.49
C ALA A 137 29.60 -1.56 -20.33
N ARG A 138 30.85 -1.39 -20.80
CA ARG A 138 31.51 -0.07 -20.79
C ARG A 138 30.84 0.96 -21.70
N ARG A 139 30.41 0.53 -22.89
CA ARG A 139 29.79 1.41 -23.89
C ARG A 139 28.41 1.91 -23.46
N LEU A 140 27.65 1.07 -22.77
CA LEU A 140 26.33 1.40 -22.23
C LEU A 140 26.39 1.87 -20.76
N GLU A 141 27.59 2.18 -20.25
CA GLU A 141 27.83 2.65 -18.88
C GLU A 141 27.14 1.81 -17.79
N THR A 142 27.11 0.50 -18.00
CA THR A 142 26.42 -0.46 -17.15
C THR A 142 27.34 -1.61 -16.72
N SER A 143 26.78 -2.59 -16.03
CA SER A 143 27.52 -3.75 -15.54
C SER A 143 27.46 -4.93 -16.51
N ARG A 144 28.46 -5.82 -16.45
CA ARG A 144 28.42 -7.10 -17.21
C ARG A 144 27.23 -7.97 -16.81
N SER A 145 26.77 -7.89 -15.56
CA SER A 145 25.58 -8.64 -15.12
C SER A 145 24.30 -8.07 -15.73
N THR A 146 24.20 -6.75 -15.91
CA THR A 146 23.09 -6.12 -16.65
C THR A 146 23.07 -6.56 -18.11
N ILE A 147 24.23 -6.58 -18.78
CA ILE A 147 24.34 -7.09 -20.16
C ILE A 147 23.92 -8.55 -20.25
N ASN A 148 24.37 -9.41 -19.32
CA ASN A 148 23.94 -10.80 -19.29
C ASN A 148 22.42 -10.92 -19.12
N ARG A 149 21.83 -10.21 -18.15
CA ARG A 149 20.37 -10.24 -17.94
C ARG A 149 19.57 -9.76 -19.15
N ALA A 150 20.12 -8.79 -19.91
CA ALA A 150 19.49 -8.30 -21.13
C ALA A 150 19.55 -9.35 -22.25
N LEU A 151 20.70 -10.01 -22.43
CA LEU A 151 20.87 -11.11 -23.40
C LEU A 151 20.04 -12.35 -23.04
N ASP A 152 19.87 -12.65 -21.75
CA ASP A 152 18.98 -13.74 -21.29
C ASP A 152 17.49 -13.46 -21.62
N ARG A 153 17.16 -12.23 -22.02
CA ARG A 153 15.83 -11.76 -22.42
C ARG A 153 15.84 -11.23 -23.86
N SER A 154 16.52 -11.92 -24.77
CA SER A 154 16.77 -11.43 -26.13
C SER A 154 15.48 -11.09 -26.90
N GLU A 155 14.41 -11.86 -26.69
CA GLU A 155 13.07 -11.61 -27.25
C GLU A 155 12.53 -10.22 -26.92
N LEU A 156 12.80 -9.68 -25.72
CA LEU A 156 12.36 -8.34 -25.31
C LEU A 156 13.02 -7.24 -26.15
N TYR A 157 14.21 -7.49 -26.68
CA TYR A 157 14.99 -6.56 -27.49
C TYR A 157 14.89 -6.86 -28.99
N GLY A 158 14.13 -7.88 -29.39
CA GLY A 158 13.97 -8.30 -30.78
C GLY A 158 15.24 -8.87 -31.44
N ILE A 159 16.14 -9.48 -30.66
CA ILE A 159 17.42 -10.03 -31.12
C ILE A 159 17.57 -11.53 -30.85
#